data_AF-A0A5K3FAZ3-F1
#
_entry.id   AF-A0A5K3FAZ3-F1
#
_cell.length_a   1.000
_cell.length_b   1.000
_cell.length_c   1.000
_cell.angle_alpha   90.00
_cell.angle_beta   90.00
_cell.angle_gamma   90.00
#
_symmetry.space_group_name_H-M   'P 1'
#
loop_
_entity.id
_entity.type
_entity.pdbx_description
1 polymer ?
#
loop_
_entity_poly.entity_id
_entity_poly.type
_entity_poly.pdbx_seq_one_letter_code
_entity_poly.pdbx_strand_id
1 'polypeptide(L)'
;MEQKRESAAEAKTCLEKALQIDPGLSDAWCELAEHEWMLCEPERAVAPLQTTLKLNKQNADALWRLSMLLRQLPAESTAKRALFECSELLDLLAPGGSSKDSLSVSLRLAHAAVKADPTSGRAWECLGNALLTAFLSGPPDKTAGFIGRSLAAFTQASKHPSVVAQPHFHYNRAAALHYKDDFSGALVSWLRAGLLDPAWPAPRASATRCLRAFRKMDAIVHTQAEDFDKTTRKRIASLISSLAPCLAADGGQPLAKLLGPFRPRKQGSKSAAVTSTIPDLEFRLFKDLKTGNNFGKVVCGGVVTSLPSDSDLALNLLLVDAEGSFLVLRIHQISKV
;
A
#
# COMPACT_ATOMS: atom_id res chain seq x y z
N MET A 1 28.59 -13.03 14.82
CA MET A 1 27.68 -13.94 14.07
C MET A 1 27.72 -15.36 14.61
N GLU A 2 28.90 -15.85 14.99
CA GLU A 2 29.11 -17.20 15.55
C GLU A 2 28.30 -17.45 16.84
N GLN A 3 28.37 -16.54 17.81
CA GLN A 3 27.62 -16.63 19.06
C GLN A 3 26.08 -16.62 18.89
N LYS A 4 25.57 -15.94 17.85
CA LYS A 4 24.14 -15.99 17.51
C LYS A 4 23.73 -17.33 16.91
N ARG A 5 24.63 -17.98 16.16
CA ARG A 5 24.39 -19.32 15.59
C ARG A 5 24.46 -20.41 16.65
N GLU A 6 25.39 -20.27 17.58
CA GLU A 6 25.55 -21.19 18.72
C GLU A 6 24.34 -21.12 19.66
N SER A 7 23.90 -19.91 20.03
CA SER A 7 22.68 -19.72 20.84
C SER A 7 21.40 -20.21 20.13
N ALA A 8 21.32 -20.09 18.80
CA ALA A 8 20.20 -20.63 18.02
C ALA A 8 20.16 -22.18 18.05
N ALA A 9 21.32 -22.83 17.92
CA ALA A 9 21.43 -24.29 18.00
C ALA A 9 21.05 -24.84 19.38
N GLU A 10 21.44 -24.14 20.45
CA GLU A 10 21.02 -24.47 21.81
C GLU A 10 19.51 -24.34 21.99
N ALA A 11 18.91 -23.24 21.50
CA ALA A 11 17.46 -23.01 21.57
C ALA A 11 16.68 -24.13 20.89
N LYS A 12 17.10 -24.55 19.68
CA LYS A 12 16.51 -25.70 18.99
C LYS A 12 16.60 -26.99 19.82
N THR A 13 17.78 -27.28 20.38
CA THR A 13 17.98 -28.48 21.21
C THR A 13 17.05 -28.48 22.43
N CYS A 14 16.87 -27.32 23.07
CA CYS A 14 15.94 -27.18 24.19
C CYS A 14 14.48 -27.39 23.78
N LEU A 15 14.06 -26.83 22.64
CA LEU A 15 12.71 -27.03 22.10
C LEU A 15 12.45 -28.50 21.76
N GLU A 16 13.40 -29.19 21.13
CA GLU A 16 13.29 -30.62 20.83
C GLU A 16 13.18 -31.47 22.09
N LYS A 17 13.95 -31.17 23.15
CA LYS A 17 13.82 -31.84 24.45
C LYS A 17 12.46 -31.58 25.10
N ALA A 18 11.95 -30.36 25.03
CA ALA A 18 10.62 -30.03 25.54
C ALA A 18 9.54 -30.85 24.81
N LEU A 19 9.65 -30.98 23.48
CA LEU A 19 8.73 -31.77 22.66
C LEU A 19 8.89 -33.29 22.87
N GLN A 20 10.06 -33.77 23.30
CA GLN A 20 10.22 -35.17 23.74
C GLN A 20 9.47 -35.46 25.04
N ILE A 21 9.38 -34.47 25.93
CA ILE A 21 8.65 -34.58 27.21
C ILE A 21 7.15 -34.41 26.99
N ASP A 22 6.76 -33.39 26.21
CA ASP A 22 5.38 -33.09 25.86
C ASP A 22 5.23 -32.76 24.36
N PRO A 23 4.88 -33.76 23.53
CA PRO A 23 4.62 -33.56 22.11
C PRO A 23 3.41 -32.64 21.82
N GLY A 24 2.54 -32.41 22.81
CA GLY A 24 1.35 -31.56 22.72
C GLY A 24 1.62 -30.08 22.96
N LEU A 25 2.85 -29.69 23.28
CA LEU A 25 3.22 -28.31 23.59
C LEU A 25 3.23 -27.44 22.32
N SER A 26 2.08 -26.85 22.00
CA SER A 26 1.87 -26.09 20.75
C SER A 26 2.84 -24.91 20.60
N ASP A 27 3.20 -24.26 21.70
CA ASP A 27 4.08 -23.08 21.66
C ASP A 27 5.51 -23.47 21.31
N ALA A 28 5.98 -24.64 21.76
CA ALA A 28 7.30 -25.16 21.39
C ALA A 28 7.38 -25.51 19.91
N TRP A 29 6.32 -26.06 19.32
CA TRP A 29 6.23 -26.26 17.87
C TRP A 29 6.25 -24.94 17.09
N CYS A 30 5.61 -23.90 17.62
CA CYS A 30 5.58 -22.58 16.99
C CYS A 30 6.97 -21.92 17.00
N GLU A 31 7.66 -21.97 18.13
CA GLU A 31 9.01 -21.43 18.28
C GLU A 31 10.05 -22.23 17.48
N LEU A 32 9.88 -23.56 17.37
CA LEU A 32 10.71 -24.38 16.48
C LEU A 32 10.55 -23.95 15.01
N ALA A 33 9.33 -23.55 14.61
CA ALA A 33 9.09 -23.01 13.28
C ALA A 33 9.83 -21.69 13.03
N GLU A 34 9.81 -20.77 14.00
CA GLU A 34 10.54 -19.50 13.92
C GLU A 34 12.05 -19.76 13.77
N HIS A 35 12.59 -20.70 14.54
CA HIS A 35 13.98 -21.09 14.44
C HIS A 35 14.33 -21.62 13.04
N GLU A 36 13.54 -22.53 12.48
CA GLU A 36 13.75 -23.06 11.12
C GLU A 36 13.63 -21.96 10.05
N TRP A 37 12.70 -21.02 10.20
CA TRP A 37 12.56 -19.87 9.29
C TRP A 37 13.80 -18.99 9.30
N MET A 38 14.30 -18.63 10.49
CA MET A 38 15.44 -17.72 10.65
C MET A 38 16.75 -18.27 10.08
N LEU A 39 16.85 -19.58 9.83
CA LEU A 39 17.98 -20.22 9.16
C LEU A 39 17.91 -20.14 7.61
N CYS A 40 17.01 -19.30 7.07
CA CYS A 40 16.78 -19.01 5.64
C CYS A 40 16.00 -20.07 4.85
N GLU A 41 15.37 -21.04 5.51
CA GLU A 41 14.55 -22.06 4.85
C GLU A 41 13.07 -21.87 5.26
N PRO A 42 12.34 -20.89 4.70
CA PRO A 42 10.96 -20.61 5.08
C PRO A 42 10.03 -21.81 4.87
N GLU A 43 10.37 -22.71 3.95
CA GLU A 43 9.67 -23.97 3.72
C GLU A 43 9.68 -24.90 4.93
N ARG A 44 10.77 -24.92 5.73
CA ARG A 44 10.91 -25.83 6.88
C ARG A 44 10.02 -25.44 8.05
N ALA A 45 9.63 -24.17 8.13
CA ALA A 45 8.70 -23.68 9.14
C ALA A 45 7.27 -24.21 8.94
N VAL A 46 6.92 -24.69 7.74
CA VAL A 46 5.55 -25.15 7.41
C VAL A 46 5.10 -26.31 8.28
N ALA A 47 5.87 -27.39 8.38
CA ALA A 47 5.45 -28.58 9.09
C ALA A 47 5.24 -28.34 10.61
N PRO A 48 6.17 -27.68 11.35
CA PRO A 48 5.94 -27.31 12.75
C PRO A 48 4.72 -26.40 12.96
N LEU A 49 4.46 -25.44 12.05
CA LEU A 49 3.27 -24.58 12.12
C LEU A 49 1.97 -25.35 11.88
N GLN A 50 1.97 -26.32 10.97
CA GLN A 50 0.83 -27.22 10.77
C GLN A 50 0.56 -28.05 12.02
N THR A 51 1.61 -28.59 12.65
CA THR A 51 1.47 -29.31 13.93
C THR A 51 0.91 -28.39 15.02
N THR A 52 1.37 -27.14 15.08
CA THR A 52 0.85 -26.15 16.03
C THR A 52 -0.66 -25.94 15.85
N LEU A 53 -1.14 -25.78 14.61
CA LEU A 53 -2.57 -25.61 14.33
C LEU A 53 -3.40 -26.87 14.62
N LYS A 54 -2.83 -28.07 14.40
CA LYS A 54 -3.48 -29.34 14.78
C LYS A 54 -3.73 -29.42 16.28
N LEU A 55 -2.75 -29.00 17.08
CA LEU A 55 -2.84 -28.98 18.54
C LEU A 55 -3.71 -27.83 19.05
N ASN A 56 -3.58 -26.65 18.45
CA ASN A 56 -4.32 -25.45 18.82
C ASN A 56 -4.68 -24.60 17.58
N LYS A 57 -5.91 -24.76 17.08
CA LYS A 57 -6.43 -24.03 15.91
C LYS A 57 -6.48 -22.49 16.12
N GLN A 58 -6.46 -22.03 17.36
CA GLN A 58 -6.51 -20.61 17.73
C GLN A 58 -5.15 -20.06 18.18
N ASN A 59 -4.05 -20.79 17.92
CA ASN A 59 -2.72 -20.25 18.22
C ASN A 59 -2.45 -19.03 17.31
N ALA A 60 -2.56 -17.83 17.87
CA ALA A 60 -2.43 -16.56 17.14
C ALA A 60 -1.06 -16.46 16.43
N ASP A 61 -0.05 -17.01 17.07
CA ASP A 61 1.34 -16.99 16.65
C ASP A 61 1.59 -17.86 15.42
N ALA A 62 1.01 -19.05 15.39
CA ALA A 62 1.01 -19.88 14.20
C ALA A 62 0.23 -19.23 13.04
N LEU A 63 -0.94 -18.64 13.35
CA LEU A 63 -1.81 -18.02 12.35
C LEU A 63 -1.12 -16.85 11.62
N TRP A 64 -0.47 -15.92 12.34
CA TRP A 64 0.21 -14.81 11.67
C TRP A 64 1.49 -15.23 10.95
N ARG A 65 2.23 -16.23 11.46
CA ARG A 65 3.42 -16.80 10.79
C ARG A 65 3.04 -17.47 9.47
N LEU A 66 2.00 -18.28 9.46
CA LEU A 66 1.46 -18.92 8.25
C LEU A 66 0.95 -17.89 7.22
N SER A 67 0.27 -16.85 7.69
CA SER A 67 -0.14 -15.73 6.84
C SER A 67 1.08 -15.12 6.13
N MET A 68 2.16 -14.86 6.87
CA MET A 68 3.40 -14.31 6.34
C MET A 68 4.12 -15.27 5.38
N LEU A 69 4.22 -16.56 5.71
CA LEU A 69 4.81 -17.57 4.82
C LEU A 69 4.08 -17.68 3.49
N LEU A 70 2.74 -17.67 3.48
CA LEU A 70 1.98 -17.74 2.24
C LEU A 70 2.28 -16.60 1.26
N ARG A 71 2.65 -15.42 1.78
CA ARG A 71 3.05 -14.26 0.98
C ARG A 71 4.51 -14.34 0.51
N GLN A 72 5.38 -15.03 1.25
CA GLN A 72 6.81 -15.15 0.92
C GLN A 72 7.11 -16.36 0.02
N LEU A 73 6.41 -17.47 0.22
CA LEU A 73 6.67 -18.71 -0.52
C LEU A 73 6.32 -18.56 -2.01
N PRO A 74 7.20 -19.00 -2.92
CA PRO A 74 6.92 -19.03 -4.35
C PRO A 74 5.63 -19.81 -4.66
N ALA A 75 4.91 -19.40 -5.70
CA ALA A 75 3.65 -20.04 -6.08
C ALA A 75 3.77 -21.55 -6.33
N GLU A 76 4.92 -21.98 -6.86
CA GLU A 76 5.19 -23.38 -7.24
C GLU A 76 5.74 -24.23 -6.08
N SER A 77 6.03 -23.64 -4.92
CA SER A 77 6.70 -24.36 -3.84
C SER A 77 5.85 -25.50 -3.29
N THR A 78 6.50 -26.65 -3.04
CA THR A 78 5.86 -27.83 -2.46
C THR A 78 5.32 -27.54 -1.07
N ALA A 79 6.05 -26.75 -0.28
CA ALA A 79 5.64 -26.33 1.06
C ALA A 79 4.34 -25.50 1.03
N LYS A 80 4.20 -24.61 0.04
CA LYS A 80 2.98 -23.82 -0.15
C LYS A 80 1.80 -24.69 -0.57
N ARG A 81 2.03 -25.68 -1.44
CA ARG A 81 1.00 -26.69 -1.79
C ARG A 81 0.57 -27.50 -0.57
N ALA A 82 1.53 -27.96 0.24
CA ALA A 82 1.25 -28.69 1.48
C ALA A 82 0.43 -27.86 2.48
N LEU A 83 0.64 -26.54 2.56
CA LEU A 83 -0.20 -25.65 3.37
C LEU A 83 -1.67 -25.67 2.94
N PHE A 84 -1.95 -25.68 1.64
CA PHE A 84 -3.32 -25.74 1.11
C PHE A 84 -3.99 -27.12 1.28
N GLU A 85 -3.21 -28.18 1.49
CA GLU A 85 -3.70 -29.53 1.78
C GLU A 85 -4.00 -29.75 3.27
N CYS A 86 -3.60 -28.83 4.14
CA CYS A 86 -3.84 -28.90 5.59
C CYS A 86 -5.33 -28.71 5.91
N SER A 87 -5.99 -29.78 6.39
CA SER A 87 -7.42 -29.78 6.74
C SER A 87 -7.80 -28.72 7.77
N GLU A 88 -6.95 -28.47 8.76
CA GLU A 88 -7.20 -27.48 9.81
C GLU A 88 -7.28 -26.08 9.25
N LEU A 89 -6.45 -25.80 8.23
CA LEU A 89 -6.44 -24.55 7.51
C LEU A 89 -7.73 -24.46 6.68
N LEU A 90 -8.17 -25.53 6.01
CA LEU A 90 -9.44 -25.59 5.27
C LEU A 90 -10.68 -25.41 6.17
N ASP A 91 -10.68 -25.97 7.39
CA ASP A 91 -11.75 -25.80 8.38
C ASP A 91 -11.86 -24.35 8.89
N LEU A 92 -10.71 -23.71 9.13
CA LEU A 92 -10.63 -22.27 9.43
C LEU A 92 -11.11 -21.40 8.26
N LEU A 93 -11.25 -21.98 7.06
CA LEU A 93 -11.61 -21.34 5.80
C LEU A 93 -13.03 -21.67 5.28
N ALA A 94 -13.90 -22.34 6.07
CA ALA A 94 -15.19 -22.96 5.69
C ALA A 94 -16.24 -22.08 4.93
N PRO A 95 -17.33 -22.71 4.43
CA PRO A 95 -17.58 -23.03 3.03
C PRO A 95 -18.17 -21.85 2.24
N GLY A 96 -17.64 -21.61 1.03
CA GLY A 96 -18.10 -20.54 0.12
C GLY A 96 -16.98 -19.77 -0.56
N GLY A 97 -15.72 -19.97 -0.14
CA GLY A 97 -14.55 -19.42 -0.82
C GLY A 97 -13.96 -20.40 -1.82
N SER A 98 -14.39 -20.35 -3.08
CA SER A 98 -13.76 -21.09 -4.18
C SER A 98 -12.35 -20.59 -4.55
N SER A 99 -11.88 -19.53 -3.92
CA SER A 99 -10.58 -18.94 -4.19
C SER A 99 -9.49 -19.62 -3.35
N LYS A 100 -8.77 -20.56 -3.97
CA LYS A 100 -7.46 -21.05 -3.47
C LYS A 100 -6.34 -20.01 -3.69
N ASP A 101 -6.68 -18.72 -3.75
CA ASP A 101 -5.68 -17.67 -3.91
C ASP A 101 -4.95 -17.43 -2.59
N SER A 102 -3.61 -17.44 -2.67
CA SER A 102 -2.70 -17.31 -1.53
C SER A 102 -2.89 -15.98 -0.80
N LEU A 103 -3.20 -14.90 -1.51
CA LEU A 103 -3.43 -13.60 -0.89
C LEU A 103 -4.70 -13.59 -0.04
N SER A 104 -5.78 -14.20 -0.56
CA SER A 104 -7.05 -14.31 0.16
C SER A 104 -6.92 -15.14 1.44
N VAL A 105 -6.22 -16.27 1.38
CA VAL A 105 -5.97 -17.14 2.55
C VAL A 105 -5.05 -16.45 3.54
N SER A 106 -3.97 -15.82 3.08
CA SER A 106 -3.08 -15.00 3.91
C SER A 106 -3.87 -13.94 4.71
N LEU A 107 -4.77 -13.22 4.04
CA LEU A 107 -5.57 -12.17 4.70
C LEU A 107 -6.53 -12.74 5.76
N ARG A 108 -7.15 -13.89 5.48
CA ARG A 108 -8.02 -14.59 6.45
C ARG A 108 -7.23 -15.06 7.67
N LEU A 109 -6.05 -15.64 7.48
CA LEU A 109 -5.16 -16.05 8.57
C LEU A 109 -4.73 -14.87 9.44
N ALA A 110 -4.38 -13.74 8.83
CA ALA A 110 -4.01 -12.54 9.59
C ALA A 110 -5.19 -12.00 10.42
N HIS A 111 -6.41 -12.05 9.87
CA HIS A 111 -7.62 -11.72 10.62
C HIS A 111 -7.87 -12.69 11.77
N ALA A 112 -7.70 -14.00 11.54
CA ALA A 112 -7.85 -15.02 12.57
C ALA A 112 -6.82 -14.84 13.69
N ALA A 113 -5.57 -14.48 13.37
CA ALA A 113 -4.53 -14.21 14.35
C ALA A 113 -4.90 -13.05 15.29
N VAL A 114 -5.38 -11.92 14.73
CA VAL A 114 -5.83 -10.77 15.54
C VAL A 114 -7.08 -11.13 16.36
N LYS A 115 -7.98 -11.96 15.83
CA LYS A 115 -9.16 -12.42 16.58
C LYS A 115 -8.77 -13.32 17.75
N ALA A 116 -7.78 -14.18 17.55
CA ALA A 116 -7.28 -15.10 18.57
C ALA A 116 -6.53 -14.37 19.68
N ASP A 117 -5.70 -13.39 19.33
CA ASP A 117 -5.04 -12.51 20.29
C ASP A 117 -5.05 -11.05 19.81
N PRO A 118 -6.05 -10.25 20.26
CA PRO A 118 -6.13 -8.82 19.95
C PRO A 118 -5.01 -7.98 20.56
N THR A 119 -4.26 -8.53 21.51
CA THR A 119 -3.13 -7.87 22.18
C THR A 119 -1.78 -8.18 21.50
N SER A 120 -1.76 -9.06 20.50
CA SER A 120 -0.55 -9.35 19.74
C SER A 120 -0.23 -8.26 18.73
N GLY A 121 0.82 -7.48 19.01
CA GLY A 121 1.35 -6.51 18.06
C GLY A 121 1.79 -7.14 16.73
N ARG A 122 2.32 -8.39 16.76
CA ARG A 122 2.76 -9.13 15.57
C ARG A 122 1.58 -9.57 14.70
N ALA A 123 0.47 -9.96 15.31
CA ALA A 123 -0.77 -10.25 14.57
C ALA A 123 -1.30 -8.99 13.86
N TRP A 124 -1.30 -7.84 14.54
CA TRP A 124 -1.69 -6.56 13.94
C TRP A 124 -0.75 -6.11 12.81
N GLU A 125 0.56 -6.26 13.00
CA GLU A 125 1.54 -6.00 11.94
C GLU A 125 1.30 -6.90 10.72
N CYS A 126 1.12 -8.19 10.94
CA CYS A 126 0.86 -9.15 9.88
C CYS A 126 -0.43 -8.83 9.12
N LEU A 127 -1.49 -8.40 9.82
CA LEU A 127 -2.72 -7.92 9.21
C LEU A 127 -2.50 -6.66 8.36
N GLY A 128 -1.73 -5.70 8.85
CA GLY A 128 -1.34 -4.51 8.10
C GLY A 128 -0.61 -4.87 6.79
N ASN A 129 0.36 -5.78 6.88
CA ASN A 129 1.11 -6.29 5.73
C ASN A 129 0.21 -7.06 4.75
N ALA A 130 -0.66 -7.95 5.24
CA ALA A 130 -1.57 -8.73 4.39
C ALA A 130 -2.56 -7.84 3.62
N LEU A 131 -3.13 -6.83 4.28
CA LEU A 131 -4.01 -5.84 3.65
C LEU A 131 -3.29 -5.00 2.61
N LEU A 132 -2.05 -4.59 2.89
CA LEU A 132 -1.22 -3.83 1.94
C LEU A 132 -0.89 -4.67 0.70
N THR A 133 -0.46 -5.92 0.86
CA THR A 133 -0.19 -6.81 -0.26
C THR A 133 -1.46 -7.06 -1.08
N ALA A 134 -2.58 -7.36 -0.42
CA ALA A 134 -3.85 -7.57 -1.11
C ALA A 134 -4.31 -6.30 -1.85
N PHE A 135 -4.06 -5.11 -1.30
CA PHE A 135 -4.34 -3.84 -1.96
C PHE A 135 -3.53 -3.64 -3.23
N LEU A 136 -2.22 -3.92 -3.19
CA LEU A 136 -1.31 -3.71 -4.31
C LEU A 136 -1.46 -4.75 -5.43
N SER A 137 -1.88 -5.97 -5.09
CA SER A 137 -2.00 -7.09 -6.03
C SER A 137 -3.44 -7.39 -6.47
N GLY A 138 -4.43 -6.93 -5.71
CA GLY A 138 -5.84 -7.20 -5.99
C GLY A 138 -6.49 -6.16 -6.90
N PRO A 139 -7.67 -6.47 -7.46
CA PRO A 139 -8.37 -5.55 -8.35
C PRO A 139 -8.89 -4.32 -7.55
N PRO A 140 -8.75 -3.09 -8.08
CA PRO A 140 -9.02 -1.85 -7.35
C PRO A 140 -10.41 -1.73 -6.71
N ASP A 141 -11.43 -2.25 -7.39
CA ASP A 141 -12.83 -2.23 -6.95
C ASP A 141 -13.05 -3.02 -5.66
N LYS A 142 -12.38 -4.16 -5.52
CA LYS A 142 -12.52 -5.04 -4.34
C LYS A 142 -11.62 -4.62 -3.17
N THR A 143 -10.58 -3.84 -3.44
CA THR A 143 -9.53 -3.54 -2.45
C THR A 143 -9.43 -2.07 -2.07
N ALA A 144 -10.26 -1.18 -2.60
CA ALA A 144 -10.22 0.26 -2.35
C ALA A 144 -10.07 0.65 -0.86
N GLY A 145 -10.76 -0.04 0.05
CA GLY A 145 -10.70 0.23 1.50
C GLY A 145 -9.51 -0.39 2.24
N PHE A 146 -8.72 -1.24 1.59
CA PHE A 146 -7.68 -2.04 2.26
C PHE A 146 -6.49 -1.19 2.70
N ILE A 147 -6.11 -0.16 1.94
CA ILE A 147 -5.02 0.73 2.34
C ILE A 147 -5.30 1.46 3.67
N GLY A 148 -6.53 1.94 3.86
CA GLY A 148 -6.95 2.57 5.11
C GLY A 148 -6.95 1.59 6.28
N ARG A 149 -7.45 0.36 6.05
CA ARG A 149 -7.45 -0.71 7.06
C ARG A 149 -6.03 -1.19 7.40
N SER A 150 -5.13 -1.22 6.42
CA SER A 150 -3.71 -1.55 6.61
C SER A 150 -3.05 -0.56 7.57
N LEU A 151 -3.23 0.75 7.33
CA LEU A 151 -2.72 1.80 8.22
C LEU A 151 -3.33 1.75 9.62
N ALA A 152 -4.61 1.42 9.75
CA ALA A 152 -5.25 1.21 11.05
C ALA A 152 -4.64 0.02 11.80
N ALA A 153 -4.36 -1.09 11.11
CA ALA A 153 -3.69 -2.25 11.69
C ALA A 153 -2.25 -1.92 12.13
N PHE A 154 -1.48 -1.20 11.29
CA PHE A 154 -0.15 -0.71 11.69
C PHE A 154 -0.20 0.25 12.88
N THR A 155 -1.26 1.04 13.01
CA THR A 155 -1.46 1.90 14.19
C THR A 155 -1.65 1.08 15.46
N GLN A 156 -2.43 -0.01 15.41
CA GLN A 156 -2.53 -0.93 16.56
C GLN A 156 -1.19 -1.61 16.86
N ALA A 157 -0.52 -2.13 15.82
CA ALA A 157 0.79 -2.78 15.96
C ALA A 157 1.84 -1.85 16.60
N SER A 158 1.82 -0.55 16.26
CA SER A 158 2.78 0.44 16.78
C SER A 158 2.70 0.69 18.29
N LYS A 159 1.63 0.23 18.95
CA LYS A 159 1.50 0.31 20.41
C LYS A 159 2.44 -0.65 21.15
N HIS A 160 3.03 -1.61 20.44
CA HIS A 160 3.87 -2.66 21.02
C HIS A 160 5.36 -2.37 20.81
N PRO A 161 6.16 -2.22 21.88
CA PRO A 161 7.60 -1.96 21.79
C PRO A 161 8.36 -2.98 20.93
N SER A 162 7.98 -4.26 21.02
CA SER A 162 8.59 -5.35 20.26
C SER A 162 8.43 -5.21 18.75
N VAL A 163 7.35 -4.55 18.29
CA VAL A 163 7.08 -4.30 16.87
C VAL A 163 7.81 -3.04 16.40
N VAL A 164 7.74 -1.94 17.16
CA VAL A 164 8.41 -0.68 16.75
C VAL A 164 9.93 -0.74 16.84
N ALA A 165 10.48 -1.76 17.49
CA ALA A 165 11.91 -2.08 17.46
C ALA A 165 12.35 -2.77 16.16
N GLN A 166 11.42 -3.22 15.31
CA GLN A 166 11.74 -3.93 14.08
C GLN A 166 11.86 -3.00 12.86
N PRO A 167 12.91 -3.10 12.04
CA PRO A 167 13.09 -2.25 10.86
C PRO A 167 12.03 -2.48 9.78
N HIS A 168 11.65 -3.74 9.53
CA HIS A 168 10.69 -4.11 8.48
C HIS A 168 9.29 -3.54 8.73
N PHE A 169 8.86 -3.45 9.99
CA PHE A 169 7.60 -2.81 10.37
C PHE A 169 7.51 -1.38 9.83
N HIS A 170 8.53 -0.56 10.11
CA HIS A 170 8.54 0.84 9.67
C HIS A 170 8.66 0.97 8.15
N TYR A 171 9.43 0.10 7.50
CA TYR A 171 9.55 0.11 6.04
C TYR A 171 8.21 -0.17 5.34
N ASN A 172 7.46 -1.19 5.79
CA ASN A 172 6.17 -1.54 5.21
C ASN A 172 5.10 -0.47 5.53
N ARG A 173 5.09 0.06 6.76
CA ARG A 173 4.22 1.18 7.13
C ARG A 173 4.49 2.41 6.27
N ALA A 174 5.76 2.71 6.00
CA ALA A 174 6.14 3.83 5.13
C ALA A 174 5.58 3.69 3.71
N ALA A 175 5.63 2.48 3.14
CA ALA A 175 5.06 2.22 1.82
C ALA A 175 3.55 2.49 1.77
N ALA A 176 2.81 2.09 2.81
CA ALA A 176 1.38 2.37 2.92
C ALA A 176 1.07 3.87 3.10
N LEU A 177 1.86 4.58 3.93
CA LEU A 177 1.71 6.03 4.14
C LEU A 177 2.02 6.81 2.85
N HIS A 178 3.08 6.43 2.16
CA HIS A 178 3.50 7.04 0.90
C HIS A 178 2.43 6.91 -0.18
N TYR A 179 1.82 5.73 -0.31
CA TYR A 179 0.71 5.53 -1.25
C TYR A 179 -0.49 6.44 -0.94
N LYS A 180 -0.75 6.71 0.34
CA LYS A 180 -1.82 7.60 0.80
C LYS A 180 -1.43 9.08 0.79
N ASP A 181 -0.31 9.42 0.15
CA ASP A 181 0.28 10.75 0.09
C ASP A 181 0.63 11.38 1.47
N ASP A 182 0.75 10.56 2.54
CA ASP A 182 1.33 10.98 3.82
C ASP A 182 2.86 10.84 3.76
N PHE A 183 3.48 11.77 3.04
CA PHE A 183 4.92 11.73 2.79
C PHE A 183 5.76 12.00 4.02
N SER A 184 5.27 12.84 4.94
CA SER A 184 5.97 13.12 6.20
C SER A 184 6.05 11.85 7.04
N GLY A 185 4.92 11.16 7.23
CA GLY A 185 4.88 9.89 7.92
C GLY A 185 5.70 8.81 7.24
N ALA A 186 5.69 8.75 5.90
CA ALA A 186 6.50 7.82 5.13
C ALA A 186 8.01 8.05 5.32
N LEU A 187 8.47 9.30 5.23
CA LEU A 187 9.87 9.67 5.41
C LEU A 187 10.36 9.34 6.83
N VAL A 188 9.59 9.71 7.86
CA VAL A 188 9.92 9.37 9.25
C VAL A 188 10.05 7.86 9.42
N SER A 189 9.12 7.09 8.83
CA SER A 189 9.11 5.63 8.95
C SER A 189 10.29 4.99 8.19
N TRP A 190 10.61 5.41 6.97
CA TRP A 190 11.80 4.91 6.25
C TRP A 190 13.11 5.27 6.95
N LEU A 191 13.25 6.49 7.47
CA LEU A 191 14.43 6.90 8.23
C LEU A 191 14.56 6.07 9.51
N ARG A 192 13.46 5.81 10.21
CA ARG A 192 13.45 4.93 11.40
C ARG A 192 13.87 3.50 11.05
N ALA A 193 13.37 2.94 9.95
CA ALA A 193 13.80 1.61 9.48
C ALA A 193 15.31 1.57 9.20
N GLY A 194 15.86 2.60 8.52
CA GLY A 194 17.29 2.68 8.24
C GLY A 194 18.17 2.96 9.47
N LEU A 195 17.62 3.51 10.55
CA LEU A 195 18.32 3.63 11.83
C LEU A 195 18.35 2.30 12.60
N LEU A 196 17.27 1.52 12.52
CA LEU A 196 17.17 0.21 13.17
C LEU A 196 17.99 -0.86 12.45
N ASP A 197 18.13 -0.76 11.13
CA ASP A 197 19.02 -1.59 10.33
C ASP A 197 19.82 -0.74 9.32
N PRO A 198 21.01 -0.24 9.73
CA PRO A 198 21.86 0.58 8.87
C PRO A 198 22.41 -0.15 7.64
N ALA A 199 22.48 -1.48 7.69
CA ALA A 199 23.00 -2.33 6.62
C ALA A 199 21.96 -2.58 5.53
N TRP A 200 20.67 -2.45 5.82
CA TRP A 200 19.60 -2.54 4.83
C TRP A 200 19.47 -1.25 4.01
N PRO A 201 19.79 -1.25 2.69
CA PRO A 201 19.83 -0.01 1.92
C PRO A 201 18.46 0.52 1.50
N ALA A 202 17.45 -0.35 1.41
CA ALA A 202 16.15 -0.03 0.81
C ALA A 202 15.43 1.16 1.49
N PRO A 203 15.36 1.27 2.83
CA PRO A 203 14.71 2.41 3.47
C PRO A 203 15.36 3.75 3.13
N ARG A 204 16.71 3.81 3.15
CA ARG A 204 17.47 5.02 2.81
C ARG A 204 17.29 5.40 1.34
N ALA A 205 17.28 4.41 0.46
CA ALA A 205 17.05 4.61 -0.97
C ALA A 205 15.65 5.20 -1.23
N SER A 206 14.61 4.63 -0.62
CA SER A 206 13.22 5.12 -0.74
C SER A 206 13.07 6.56 -0.22
N ALA A 207 13.59 6.86 0.97
CA ALA A 207 13.56 8.21 1.52
C ALA A 207 14.30 9.23 0.63
N THR A 208 15.48 8.84 0.12
CA THR A 208 16.28 9.70 -0.76
C THR A 208 15.59 9.95 -2.11
N ARG A 209 15.00 8.91 -2.71
CA ARG A 209 14.23 9.01 -3.96
C ARG A 209 13.07 10.00 -3.79
N CYS A 210 12.29 9.84 -2.72
CA CYS A 210 11.16 10.70 -2.38
C CYS A 210 11.58 12.16 -2.18
N LEU A 211 12.58 12.43 -1.34
CA LEU A 211 13.09 13.79 -1.09
C LEU A 211 13.65 14.47 -2.36
N ARG A 212 14.40 13.73 -3.19
CA ARG A 212 14.94 14.26 -4.44
C ARG A 212 13.82 14.60 -5.43
N ALA A 213 12.81 13.75 -5.52
CA ALA A 213 11.66 13.99 -6.38
C ALA A 213 10.90 15.25 -5.94
N PHE A 214 10.60 15.39 -4.64
CA PHE A 214 9.87 16.56 -4.14
C PHE A 214 10.64 17.85 -4.23
N ARG A 215 11.95 17.87 -3.96
CA ARG A 215 12.76 19.09 -4.18
C ARG A 215 12.69 19.57 -5.62
N LYS A 216 12.69 18.64 -6.58
CA LYS A 216 12.55 18.98 -8.00
C LYS A 216 11.14 19.43 -8.35
N MET A 217 10.11 18.74 -7.85
CA MET A 217 8.72 19.15 -8.07
C MET A 217 8.44 20.53 -7.49
N ASP A 218 8.87 20.78 -6.26
CA ASP A 218 8.73 22.05 -5.56
C ASP A 218 9.39 23.19 -6.35
N ALA A 219 10.64 22.99 -6.80
CA ALA A 219 11.32 23.96 -7.64
C ALA A 219 10.55 24.24 -8.96
N ILE A 220 10.08 23.19 -9.64
CA ILE A 220 9.38 23.30 -10.92
C ILE A 220 8.02 24.00 -10.77
N VAL A 221 7.25 23.69 -9.74
CA VAL A 221 5.91 24.27 -9.51
C VAL A 221 5.98 25.77 -9.23
N HIS A 222 7.06 26.22 -8.59
CA HIS A 222 7.29 27.64 -8.27
C HIS A 222 8.09 28.39 -9.34
N THR A 223 8.56 27.71 -10.38
CA THR A 223 9.23 28.34 -11.52
C THR A 223 8.23 29.17 -12.30
N GLN A 224 8.59 30.42 -12.62
CA GLN A 224 7.73 31.26 -13.45
C GLN A 224 7.73 30.73 -14.88
N ALA A 225 6.61 30.91 -15.60
CA ALA A 225 6.50 30.41 -16.97
C ALA A 225 7.67 30.88 -17.86
N GLU A 226 8.17 32.10 -17.64
CA GLU A 226 9.26 32.72 -18.41
C GLU A 226 10.64 32.08 -18.20
N ASP A 227 10.84 31.42 -17.06
CA ASP A 227 12.12 30.81 -16.68
C ASP A 227 12.32 29.41 -17.28
N PHE A 228 11.25 28.81 -17.82
CA PHE A 228 11.35 27.55 -18.54
C PHE A 228 12.12 27.69 -19.85
N ASP A 229 12.67 26.58 -20.34
CA ASP A 229 13.29 26.54 -21.66
C ASP A 229 12.30 26.95 -22.76
N LYS A 230 12.82 27.42 -23.90
CA LYS A 230 12.01 27.96 -25.01
C LYS A 230 10.94 26.98 -25.51
N THR A 231 11.20 25.68 -25.49
CA THR A 231 10.26 24.65 -25.96
C THR A 231 9.12 24.48 -24.97
N THR A 232 9.45 24.33 -23.69
CA THR A 232 8.45 24.22 -22.62
C THR A 232 7.59 25.48 -22.53
N ARG A 233 8.17 26.68 -22.68
CA ARG A 233 7.43 27.94 -22.75
C ARG A 233 6.40 28.00 -23.85
N LYS A 234 6.79 27.63 -25.07
CA LYS A 234 5.86 27.56 -26.21
C LYS A 234 4.73 26.57 -25.95
N ARG A 235 5.04 25.43 -25.34
CA ARG A 235 4.03 24.44 -24.95
C ARG A 235 3.07 25.00 -23.90
N ILE A 236 3.58 25.63 -22.84
CA ILE A 236 2.76 26.28 -21.81
C ILE A 236 1.83 27.33 -22.44
N ALA A 237 2.37 28.24 -23.26
CA ALA A 237 1.57 29.26 -23.93
C ALA A 237 0.49 28.66 -24.84
N SER A 238 0.82 27.59 -25.59
CA SER A 238 -0.15 26.87 -26.40
C SER A 238 -1.25 26.20 -25.57
N LEU A 239 -0.91 25.61 -24.42
CA LEU A 239 -1.87 24.98 -23.51
C LEU A 239 -2.80 26.05 -22.90
N ILE A 240 -2.24 27.14 -22.38
CA ILE A 240 -3.02 28.28 -21.85
C ILE A 240 -3.96 28.83 -22.92
N SER A 241 -3.47 29.07 -24.14
CA SER A 241 -4.32 29.56 -25.23
C SER A 241 -5.46 28.61 -25.56
N SER A 242 -5.23 27.29 -25.48
CA SER A 242 -6.28 26.28 -25.70
C SER A 242 -7.33 26.22 -24.58
N LEU A 243 -6.94 26.60 -23.36
CA LEU A 243 -7.76 26.60 -22.16
C LEU A 243 -8.42 27.97 -21.87
N ALA A 244 -7.94 29.06 -22.45
CA ALA A 244 -8.47 30.41 -22.25
C ALA A 244 -10.00 30.54 -22.43
N PRO A 245 -10.65 29.82 -23.37
CA PRO A 245 -12.11 29.86 -23.47
C PRO A 245 -12.87 29.36 -22.23
N CYS A 246 -12.22 28.62 -21.32
CA CYS A 246 -12.78 28.19 -20.04
C CYS A 246 -13.06 29.36 -19.08
N LEU A 247 -12.43 30.52 -19.31
CA LEU A 247 -12.59 31.73 -18.47
C LEU A 247 -13.77 32.60 -18.88
N ALA A 248 -14.40 32.34 -20.03
CA ALA A 248 -15.51 33.15 -20.52
C ALA A 248 -16.78 32.90 -19.67
N ALA A 249 -17.38 33.98 -19.15
CA ALA A 249 -18.54 33.95 -18.24
C ALA A 249 -19.79 33.25 -18.81
N ASP A 250 -19.87 33.10 -20.14
CA ASP A 250 -21.09 32.65 -20.82
C ASP A 250 -21.17 31.11 -20.96
N GLY A 251 -20.19 30.37 -20.43
CA GLY A 251 -20.15 28.90 -20.51
C GLY A 251 -20.25 28.38 -21.95
N GLY A 252 -19.79 29.18 -22.92
CA GLY A 252 -19.93 28.92 -24.33
C GLY A 252 -19.27 27.59 -24.74
N GLN A 253 -19.80 27.00 -25.81
CA GLN A 253 -19.35 25.81 -26.57
C GLN A 253 -17.93 25.24 -26.28
N PRO A 254 -16.83 26.02 -26.20
CA PRO A 254 -15.49 25.50 -25.94
C PRO A 254 -15.26 24.77 -24.58
N LEU A 255 -15.81 25.23 -23.45
CA LEU A 255 -15.60 24.54 -22.16
C LEU A 255 -16.30 23.17 -22.12
N ALA A 256 -17.48 23.08 -22.73
CA ALA A 256 -18.23 21.84 -22.86
C ALA A 256 -17.46 20.78 -23.67
N LYS A 257 -16.69 21.19 -24.67
CA LYS A 257 -15.85 20.29 -25.48
C LYS A 257 -14.66 19.75 -24.68
N LEU A 258 -14.03 20.58 -23.85
CA LEU A 258 -12.86 20.19 -23.05
C LEU A 258 -13.23 19.31 -21.85
N LEU A 259 -14.35 19.61 -21.17
CA LEU A 259 -14.82 18.82 -20.03
C LEU A 259 -15.50 17.51 -20.44
N GLY A 260 -15.95 17.39 -21.69
CA GLY A 260 -16.61 16.20 -22.21
C GLY A 260 -17.79 15.75 -21.32
N PRO A 261 -17.73 14.55 -20.72
CA PRO A 261 -18.82 14.03 -19.88
C PRO A 261 -18.98 14.79 -18.54
N PHE A 262 -18.01 15.61 -18.12
CA PHE A 262 -18.00 16.33 -16.85
C PHE A 262 -18.52 17.77 -16.94
N ARG A 263 -19.26 18.11 -18.00
CA ARG A 263 -19.80 19.46 -18.22
C ARG A 263 -20.84 19.87 -17.16
N PRO A 264 -20.85 21.14 -16.70
CA PRO A 264 -21.92 21.67 -15.86
C PRO A 264 -23.27 21.65 -16.58
N ARG A 265 -24.37 21.37 -15.86
CA ARG A 265 -25.72 21.40 -16.43
C ARG A 265 -26.22 22.85 -16.48
N LYS A 266 -26.74 23.30 -17.64
CA LYS A 266 -27.39 24.61 -17.73
C LYS A 266 -28.66 24.63 -16.86
N GLN A 267 -28.75 25.59 -15.93
CA GLN A 267 -29.98 25.90 -15.20
C GLN A 267 -31.13 26.13 -16.20
N GLY A 268 -32.19 25.32 -16.12
CA GLY A 268 -33.41 25.47 -16.95
C GLY A 268 -33.61 24.42 -18.06
N SER A 269 -32.67 23.49 -18.28
CA SER A 269 -32.84 22.42 -19.29
C SER A 269 -33.75 21.28 -18.82
N LYS A 270 -35.05 21.37 -19.14
CA LYS A 270 -36.05 20.29 -18.99
C LYS A 270 -35.89 19.19 -20.06
N SER A 271 -34.67 18.70 -20.29
CA SER A 271 -34.45 17.48 -21.07
C SER A 271 -34.47 16.29 -20.12
N ALA A 272 -35.57 15.56 -20.19
CA ALA A 272 -35.69 14.19 -19.71
C ALA A 272 -34.84 13.25 -20.60
N ALA A 273 -34.39 12.16 -19.98
CA ALA A 273 -33.69 11.01 -20.59
C ALA A 273 -32.24 11.24 -21.04
N VAL A 274 -31.29 11.08 -20.11
CA VAL A 274 -30.35 9.92 -20.02
C VAL A 274 -29.85 9.88 -18.58
N THR A 275 -29.79 8.69 -18.01
CA THR A 275 -29.19 8.34 -16.71
C THR A 275 -27.68 8.68 -16.67
N SER A 276 -27.32 9.97 -16.60
CA SER A 276 -25.94 10.35 -16.27
C SER A 276 -25.76 10.26 -14.76
N THR A 277 -25.01 9.27 -14.30
CA THR A 277 -24.59 9.10 -12.90
C THR A 277 -23.64 10.20 -12.41
N ILE A 278 -23.27 11.14 -13.28
CA ILE A 278 -22.31 12.21 -13.01
C ILE A 278 -23.09 13.40 -12.40
N PRO A 279 -22.73 13.84 -11.18
CA PRO A 279 -23.38 14.98 -10.51
C PRO A 279 -23.15 16.28 -11.29
N ASP A 280 -23.94 17.31 -11.00
CA ASP A 280 -23.70 18.65 -11.53
C ASP A 280 -22.38 19.19 -10.94
N LEU A 281 -21.41 19.50 -11.81
CA LEU A 281 -20.06 19.89 -11.42
C LEU A 281 -19.82 21.37 -11.73
N GLU A 282 -19.23 22.08 -10.78
CA GLU A 282 -18.84 23.48 -10.95
C GLU A 282 -17.37 23.57 -11.38
N PHE A 283 -17.12 24.29 -12.48
CA PHE A 283 -15.76 24.55 -12.94
C PHE A 283 -15.02 25.48 -11.96
N ARG A 284 -13.77 25.12 -11.67
CA ARG A 284 -12.85 25.87 -10.82
C ARG A 284 -11.44 25.88 -11.41
N LEU A 285 -10.69 26.93 -11.10
CA LEU A 285 -9.25 27.01 -11.38
C LEU A 285 -8.46 26.30 -10.29
N PHE A 286 -7.17 26.04 -10.53
CA PHE A 286 -6.34 25.33 -9.55
C PHE A 286 -6.22 26.09 -8.24
N LYS A 287 -6.11 27.42 -8.30
CA LYS A 287 -6.04 28.30 -7.13
C LYS A 287 -7.29 28.29 -6.25
N ASP A 288 -8.44 27.91 -6.81
CA ASP A 288 -9.72 27.90 -6.09
C ASP A 288 -9.97 26.59 -5.32
N LEU A 289 -9.09 25.59 -5.51
CA LEU A 289 -9.18 24.32 -4.83
C LEU A 289 -8.80 24.45 -3.36
N LYS A 290 -9.49 23.68 -2.51
CA LYS A 290 -9.18 23.57 -1.08
C LYS A 290 -8.39 22.30 -0.82
N THR A 291 -7.64 22.27 0.27
CA THR A 291 -7.02 21.03 0.76
C THR A 291 -8.07 19.97 1.04
N GLY A 292 -7.82 18.74 0.57
CA GLY A 292 -8.73 17.61 0.72
C GLY A 292 -9.69 17.44 -0.47
N ASN A 293 -10.84 16.82 -0.20
CA ASN A 293 -11.81 16.47 -1.25
C ASN A 293 -12.60 17.70 -1.70
N ASN A 294 -12.54 18.01 -3.00
CA ASN A 294 -13.29 19.11 -3.62
C ASN A 294 -14.57 18.58 -4.29
N PHE A 295 -15.56 18.18 -3.48
CA PHE A 295 -16.81 17.62 -3.97
C PHE A 295 -17.61 18.60 -4.85
N GLY A 296 -18.18 18.07 -5.94
CA GLY A 296 -18.98 18.88 -6.87
C GLY A 296 -18.16 19.86 -7.70
N LYS A 297 -16.83 19.76 -7.71
CA LYS A 297 -15.94 20.62 -8.50
C LYS A 297 -15.29 19.84 -9.64
N VAL A 298 -15.03 20.53 -10.73
CA VAL A 298 -14.22 20.03 -11.85
C VAL A 298 -13.16 21.06 -12.22
N VAL A 299 -11.96 20.59 -12.54
CA VAL A 299 -10.86 21.41 -13.03
C VAL A 299 -10.41 20.87 -14.39
N CYS A 300 -9.80 21.74 -15.19
CA CYS A 300 -9.24 21.37 -16.49
C CYS A 300 -7.85 22.01 -16.60
N GLY A 301 -6.87 21.21 -17.01
CA GLY A 301 -5.51 21.69 -17.21
C GLY A 301 -4.76 20.88 -18.26
N GLY A 302 -3.76 21.52 -18.85
CA GLY A 302 -2.90 20.93 -19.85
C GLY A 302 -1.67 20.27 -19.22
N VAL A 303 -1.31 19.07 -19.70
CA VAL A 303 -0.09 18.39 -19.25
C VAL A 303 1.13 19.08 -19.87
N VAL A 304 1.93 19.73 -19.04
CA VAL A 304 3.17 20.42 -19.44
C VAL A 304 4.28 19.40 -19.65
N THR A 305 4.58 18.61 -18.63
CA THR A 305 5.64 17.60 -18.65
C THR A 305 5.43 16.54 -17.57
N SER A 306 6.14 15.42 -17.66
CA SER A 306 6.26 14.48 -16.56
C SER A 306 7.22 15.01 -15.49
N LEU A 307 6.89 14.72 -14.23
CA LEU A 307 7.69 15.07 -13.08
C LEU A 307 8.50 13.85 -12.61
N PRO A 308 9.58 14.06 -11.82
CA PRO A 308 10.38 12.96 -11.29
C PRO A 308 9.53 11.92 -10.56
N SER A 309 9.85 10.64 -10.75
CA SER A 309 9.18 9.56 -10.03
C SER A 309 9.72 9.44 -8.61
N ASP A 310 8.82 9.46 -7.64
CA ASP A 310 9.07 9.21 -6.21
C ASP A 310 8.75 7.76 -5.81
N SER A 311 7.94 7.04 -6.61
CA SER A 311 7.67 5.60 -6.49
C SER A 311 7.28 4.97 -7.82
N ASP A 312 7.34 3.64 -7.92
CA ASP A 312 6.96 2.89 -9.13
C ASP A 312 5.44 2.70 -9.25
N LEU A 313 4.66 3.19 -8.28
CA LEU A 313 3.21 3.01 -8.19
C LEU A 313 2.41 4.24 -8.68
N ALA A 314 3.10 5.33 -9.00
CA ALA A 314 2.47 6.59 -9.37
C ALA A 314 3.21 7.29 -10.53
N LEU A 315 2.43 7.94 -11.38
CA LEU A 315 2.92 8.90 -12.36
C LEU A 315 2.67 10.31 -11.85
N ASN A 316 3.72 11.12 -11.83
CA ASN A 316 3.65 12.53 -11.47
C ASN A 316 3.70 13.38 -12.74
N LEU A 317 2.75 14.30 -12.88
CA LEU A 317 2.62 15.21 -14.02
C LEU A 317 2.54 16.65 -13.54
N LEU A 318 3.15 17.57 -14.29
CA LEU A 318 2.93 19.00 -14.12
C LEU A 318 1.78 19.44 -15.01
N LEU A 319 0.74 19.99 -14.40
CA LEU A 319 -0.39 20.60 -15.10
C LEU A 319 -0.30 22.12 -15.06
N VAL A 320 -0.85 22.77 -16.08
CA VAL A 320 -1.11 24.21 -16.11
C VAL A 320 -2.59 24.48 -16.41
N ASP A 321 -3.22 25.40 -15.69
CA ASP A 321 -4.60 25.83 -15.97
C ASP A 321 -4.67 27.03 -16.94
N ALA A 322 -5.89 27.53 -17.18
CA ALA A 322 -6.14 28.64 -18.10
C ALA A 322 -5.54 29.98 -17.65
N GLU A 323 -5.19 30.13 -16.37
CA GLU A 323 -4.53 31.33 -15.84
C GLU A 323 -3.01 31.16 -15.72
N GLY A 324 -2.47 29.99 -16.08
CA GLY A 324 -1.05 29.72 -15.94
C GLY A 324 -0.65 29.19 -14.56
N SER A 325 -1.61 28.84 -13.69
CA SER A 325 -1.30 28.24 -12.39
C SER A 325 -0.81 26.80 -12.58
N PHE A 326 0.27 26.44 -11.90
CA PHE A 326 0.79 25.06 -11.94
C PHE A 326 0.20 24.20 -10.81
N LEU A 327 -0.03 22.92 -11.12
CA LEU A 327 -0.44 21.91 -10.14
C LEU A 327 0.25 20.58 -10.44
N VAL A 328 0.70 19.89 -9.39
CA VAL A 328 1.20 18.51 -9.51
C VAL A 328 0.01 17.56 -9.49
N LEU A 329 -0.16 16.78 -10.56
CA LEU A 329 -1.11 15.68 -10.61
C LEU A 329 -0.36 14.36 -10.40
N ARG A 330 -0.75 13.64 -9.36
CA ARG A 330 -0.28 12.28 -9.08
C ARG A 330 -1.36 11.27 -9.43
N ILE A 331 -1.04 10.32 -10.30
CA ILE A 331 -1.98 9.30 -10.78
C ILE A 331 -1.48 7.93 -10.32
N HIS A 332 -2.33 7.20 -9.61
CA HIS A 332 -2.09 5.82 -9.17
C HIS A 332 -2.81 4.82 -10.07
N GLN A 333 -2.46 3.53 -9.95
CA GLN A 333 -3.11 2.43 -10.67
C GLN A 333 -3.12 2.59 -12.20
N ILE A 334 -2.08 3.22 -12.75
CA ILE A 334 -1.86 3.23 -14.19
C ILE A 334 -1.45 1.81 -14.56
N SER A 335 -2.36 1.05 -15.15
CA SER A 335 -2.04 -0.23 -15.76
C SER A 335 -0.82 -0.03 -16.67
N LYS A 336 0.22 -0.85 -16.52
CA LYS A 336 1.14 -1.06 -17.63
C LYS A 336 0.31 -1.74 -18.71
N VAL A 337 -0.12 -0.95 -19.69
CA VAL A 337 -0.72 -1.46 -20.94
C VAL A 337 0.24 -2.45 -21.57
#